data_AF-A0A7S4NN08-F1
#
_entry.id   AF-A0A7S4NN08-F1
#
_cell.length_a   1.000
_cell.length_b   1.000
_cell.length_c   1.000
_cell.angle_alpha   90.00
_cell.angle_beta   90.00
_cell.angle_gamma   90.00
#
_symmetry.space_group_name_H-M   'P 1'
#
loop_
_entity.id
_entity.type
_entity.pdbx_description
1 polymer ?
#
loop_
_entity_poly.entity_id
_entity_poly.type
_entity_poly.pdbx_seq_one_letter_code
_entity_poly.pdbx_strand_id
1 'polypeptide(L)'
;IARRVALGTVYYLVFLGVIARLYGGWFAAAYIVYPFLEQCVMLAGINWVWHAFLDPDDVENEFVQSITILGGTINVLNEDAHVVHHQYPGVHWSTHPKLMMQHAAAYGDKVGSVFYGTHTFEMLALILLADYDKLADRFVGRMPPNAAAELFTCGTHDKDAVARPTCPVSHDEAVELIKGRLRAIWWGPRAKHTDAKLLSKECGQAFTRAHEWDQSGAIGWETETQARDAKGLPAAAEPSPGADKPRRRKTSHAD
;
A
#
# COMPACT_ATOMS: atom_id res chain seq x y z
N ILE A 1 -22.45 11.20 -18.77
CA ILE A 1 -21.16 11.58 -18.14
C ILE A 1 -20.65 12.92 -18.69
N ALA A 2 -20.45 13.06 -20.00
CA ALA A 2 -19.94 14.30 -20.63
C ALA A 2 -20.63 15.62 -20.19
N ARG A 3 -21.98 15.67 -20.16
CA ARG A 3 -22.72 16.86 -19.68
C ARG A 3 -22.40 17.21 -18.22
N ARG A 4 -22.25 16.21 -17.34
CA ARG A 4 -21.92 16.44 -15.93
C ARG A 4 -20.50 16.98 -15.78
N VAL A 5 -19.56 16.45 -16.56
CA VAL A 5 -18.18 16.96 -16.64
C VAL A 5 -18.18 18.41 -17.09
N ALA A 6 -18.85 18.73 -18.21
CA ALA A 6 -18.92 20.09 -18.73
C ALA A 6 -19.55 21.08 -17.73
N LEU A 7 -20.66 20.69 -17.09
CA LEU A 7 -21.29 21.53 -16.05
C LEU A 7 -20.37 21.73 -14.83
N GLY A 8 -19.67 20.68 -14.39
CA GLY A 8 -18.70 20.77 -13.30
C GLY A 8 -17.54 21.71 -13.64
N THR A 9 -17.00 21.63 -14.86
CA THR A 9 -15.96 22.54 -15.36
C THR A 9 -16.45 23.98 -15.37
N VAL A 10 -17.65 24.25 -15.92
CA VAL A 10 -18.22 25.60 -15.94
C VAL A 10 -18.42 26.13 -14.51
N TYR A 11 -18.98 25.32 -13.61
CA TYR A 11 -19.16 25.68 -12.20
C TYR A 11 -17.83 26.08 -11.54
N TYR A 12 -16.77 25.29 -11.74
CA TYR A 12 -15.45 25.57 -11.20
C TYR A 12 -14.86 26.87 -11.76
N LEU A 13 -14.95 27.09 -13.08
CA LEU A 13 -14.49 28.34 -13.71
C LEU A 13 -15.23 29.58 -13.21
N VAL A 14 -16.55 29.48 -13.00
CA VAL A 14 -17.35 30.57 -12.41
C VAL A 14 -16.90 30.86 -10.98
N PHE A 15 -16.73 29.83 -10.15
CA PHE A 15 -16.21 29.98 -8.79
C PHE A 15 -14.86 30.70 -8.79
N LEU A 16 -13.92 30.29 -9.64
CA LEU A 16 -12.62 30.96 -9.78
C LEU A 16 -12.76 32.43 -10.22
N GLY A 17 -13.66 32.72 -11.15
CA GLY A 17 -13.96 34.09 -11.57
C GLY A 17 -14.50 34.95 -10.43
N VAL A 18 -15.36 34.40 -9.57
CA VAL A 18 -15.85 35.07 -8.36
C VAL A 18 -14.70 35.36 -7.38
N ILE A 19 -13.85 34.37 -7.09
CA ILE A 19 -12.69 34.56 -6.20
C ILE A 19 -11.74 35.63 -6.77
N ALA A 20 -11.43 35.58 -8.06
CA ALA A 20 -10.59 36.59 -8.73
C ALA A 20 -11.19 38.00 -8.65
N ARG A 21 -12.52 38.11 -8.75
CA ARG A 21 -13.23 39.39 -8.68
C ARG A 21 -13.31 39.96 -7.26
N LEU A 22 -13.40 39.11 -6.24
CA LEU A 22 -13.51 39.51 -4.83
C LEU A 22 -12.14 39.78 -4.18
N TYR A 23 -11.13 38.99 -4.51
CA TYR A 23 -9.83 38.98 -3.83
C TYR A 23 -8.64 39.32 -4.74
N GLY A 24 -8.88 39.53 -6.05
CA GLY A 24 -7.86 39.86 -7.04
C GLY A 24 -7.35 38.65 -7.82
N GLY A 25 -6.98 38.88 -9.08
CA GLY A 25 -6.53 37.81 -9.99
C GLY A 25 -5.27 37.09 -9.50
N TRP A 26 -4.37 37.80 -8.80
CA TRP A 26 -3.14 37.19 -8.30
C TRP A 26 -3.37 36.26 -7.11
N PHE A 27 -4.28 36.63 -6.21
CA PHE A 27 -4.72 35.73 -5.14
C PHE A 27 -5.40 34.49 -5.72
N ALA A 28 -6.32 34.65 -6.68
CA ALA A 28 -7.00 33.52 -7.32
C ALA A 28 -6.02 32.60 -8.06
N ALA A 29 -5.03 33.16 -8.76
CA ALA A 29 -3.99 32.37 -9.43
C ALA A 29 -3.13 31.61 -8.42
N ALA A 30 -2.65 32.26 -7.36
CA ALA A 30 -1.86 31.62 -6.31
C ALA A 30 -2.66 30.50 -5.61
N TYR A 31 -3.95 30.72 -5.35
CA TYR A 31 -4.84 29.74 -4.73
C TYR A 31 -5.01 28.44 -5.52
N ILE A 32 -4.84 28.47 -6.85
CA ILE A 32 -4.88 27.27 -7.70
C ILE A 32 -3.47 26.72 -7.87
N VAL A 33 -2.53 27.57 -8.27
CA VAL A 33 -1.20 27.16 -8.72
C VAL A 33 -0.39 26.59 -7.56
N TYR A 34 -0.45 27.20 -6.37
CA TYR A 34 0.30 26.71 -5.21
C TYR A 34 -0.10 25.27 -4.83
N PRO A 35 -1.36 24.96 -4.48
CA PRO A 35 -1.72 23.60 -4.08
C PRO A 35 -1.58 22.60 -5.23
N PHE A 36 -1.77 23.03 -6.48
CA PHE A 36 -1.53 22.17 -7.63
C PHE A 36 -0.06 21.78 -7.74
N LEU A 37 0.87 22.75 -7.68
CA LEU A 37 2.31 22.49 -7.74
C LEU A 37 2.78 21.68 -6.53
N GLU A 38 2.33 22.04 -5.33
CA GLU A 38 2.60 21.31 -4.10
C GLU A 38 2.19 19.84 -4.23
N GLN A 39 0.96 19.59 -4.70
CA GLN A 39 0.45 18.24 -4.93
C GLN A 39 1.25 17.51 -6.02
N CYS A 40 1.60 18.16 -7.12
CA CYS A 40 2.42 17.56 -8.18
C CYS A 40 3.79 17.15 -7.64
N VAL A 41 4.45 17.99 -6.84
CA VAL A 41 5.77 17.69 -6.26
C VAL A 41 5.66 16.54 -5.25
N MET A 42 4.69 16.59 -4.33
CA MET A 42 4.49 15.53 -3.34
C MET A 42 4.17 14.20 -4.00
N LEU A 43 3.23 14.18 -4.95
CA LEU A 43 2.83 12.95 -5.65
C LEU A 43 3.95 12.41 -6.52
N ALA A 44 4.74 13.27 -7.19
CA ALA A 44 5.91 12.82 -7.94
C ALA A 44 6.94 12.13 -7.04
N GLY A 45 7.21 12.70 -5.85
CA GLY A 45 8.13 12.11 -4.88
C GLY A 45 7.64 10.77 -4.34
N ILE A 46 6.37 10.69 -3.93
CA ILE A 46 5.78 9.44 -3.43
C ILE A 46 5.74 8.37 -4.53
N ASN A 47 5.30 8.74 -5.74
CA ASN A 47 5.25 7.84 -6.88
C ASN A 47 6.63 7.31 -7.25
N TRP A 48 7.66 8.14 -7.14
CA TRP A 48 9.03 7.67 -7.30
C TRP A 48 9.43 6.64 -6.24
N VAL A 49 9.10 6.87 -4.96
CA VAL A 49 9.37 5.89 -3.88
C VAL A 49 8.65 4.57 -4.09
N TRP A 50 7.39 4.61 -4.52
CA TRP A 50 6.60 3.41 -4.83
C TRP A 50 7.28 2.49 -5.83
N HIS A 51 8.09 3.04 -6.75
CA HIS A 51 8.84 2.29 -7.76
C HIS A 51 10.36 2.33 -7.54
N ALA A 52 10.82 2.70 -6.34
CA ALA A 52 12.22 3.06 -6.17
C ALA A 52 13.19 1.88 -6.22
N PHE A 53 12.70 0.68 -5.90
CA PHE A 53 13.49 -0.50 -5.66
C PHE A 53 13.38 -1.43 -6.85
N LEU A 54 14.44 -1.60 -7.62
CA LEU A 54 14.40 -2.42 -8.83
C LEU A 54 15.35 -3.61 -8.73
N ASP A 55 14.92 -4.76 -9.24
CA ASP A 55 15.83 -5.88 -9.45
C ASP A 55 16.27 -5.93 -10.92
N PRO A 56 17.53 -5.64 -11.23
CA PRO A 56 18.01 -5.70 -12.61
C PRO A 56 18.15 -7.12 -13.14
N ASP A 57 18.18 -8.13 -12.27
CA ASP A 57 18.24 -9.54 -12.67
C ASP A 57 16.83 -10.15 -12.84
N ASP A 58 15.79 -9.48 -12.34
CA ASP A 58 14.37 -9.90 -12.40
C ASP A 58 13.43 -8.70 -12.61
N VAL A 59 13.48 -8.16 -13.82
CA VAL A 59 12.76 -6.94 -14.22
C VAL A 59 11.24 -7.11 -14.38
N GLU A 60 10.68 -8.28 -14.07
CA GLU A 60 9.23 -8.50 -14.08
C GLU A 60 8.66 -8.75 -12.66
N ASN A 61 9.50 -8.69 -11.62
CA ASN A 61 9.09 -8.97 -10.25
C ASN A 61 8.43 -7.77 -9.56
N GLU A 62 7.11 -7.71 -9.66
CA GLU A 62 6.29 -6.67 -9.03
C GLU A 62 6.49 -6.59 -7.51
N PHE A 63 6.78 -7.70 -6.82
CA PHE A 63 7.02 -7.68 -5.36
C PHE A 63 8.31 -6.97 -4.96
N VAL A 64 9.27 -6.85 -5.88
CA VAL A 64 10.47 -6.04 -5.68
C VAL A 64 10.26 -4.63 -6.19
N GLN A 65 9.68 -4.50 -7.39
CA GLN A 65 9.54 -3.23 -8.11
C GLN A 65 8.48 -2.29 -7.58
N SER A 66 7.63 -2.81 -6.71
CA SER A 66 6.64 -2.03 -5.97
C SER A 66 6.79 -2.30 -4.48
N ILE A 67 6.48 -1.28 -3.67
CA ILE A 67 6.61 -1.41 -2.23
C ILE A 67 5.35 -1.98 -1.58
N THR A 68 5.55 -2.59 -0.41
CA THR A 68 4.51 -2.88 0.55
C THR A 68 4.92 -2.27 1.89
N ILE A 69 4.02 -1.53 2.55
CA ILE A 69 4.23 -0.96 3.88
C ILE A 69 3.25 -1.62 4.85
N LEU A 70 3.80 -2.19 5.92
CA LEU A 70 3.07 -2.83 7.01
C LEU A 70 3.07 -1.88 8.22
N GLY A 71 1.96 -1.75 8.94
CA GLY A 71 1.89 -0.82 10.08
C GLY A 71 2.14 0.63 9.65
N GLY A 72 1.60 1.01 8.50
CA GLY A 72 1.84 2.32 7.91
C GLY A 72 1.23 3.44 8.74
N THR A 73 2.00 4.49 8.99
CA THR A 73 1.54 5.62 9.79
C THR A 73 0.65 6.57 8.99
N ILE A 74 0.84 6.61 7.67
CA ILE A 74 0.05 7.42 6.73
C ILE A 74 -0.35 6.53 5.56
N ASN A 75 -1.58 5.99 5.62
CA ASN A 75 -2.13 5.14 4.57
C ASN A 75 -3.32 5.82 3.88
N VAL A 76 -3.03 6.53 2.78
CA VAL A 76 -4.05 7.21 1.97
C VAL A 76 -4.41 6.31 0.79
N LEU A 77 -5.70 6.04 0.62
CA LEU A 77 -6.22 5.17 -0.46
C LEU A 77 -5.56 3.77 -0.47
N ASN A 78 -5.22 3.20 0.69
CA ASN A 78 -4.61 1.87 0.80
C ASN A 78 -3.37 1.67 -0.10
N GLU A 79 -2.62 2.73 -0.39
CA GLU A 79 -1.42 2.68 -1.24
C GLU A 79 -0.19 2.12 -0.51
N ASP A 80 -0.29 1.84 0.79
CA ASP A 80 0.69 1.01 1.48
C ASP A 80 0.75 -0.42 0.88
N ALA A 81 -0.32 -0.83 0.19
CA ALA A 81 -0.38 -2.04 -0.60
C ALA A 81 -0.10 -1.78 -2.10
N HIS A 82 0.85 -0.91 -2.44
CA HIS A 82 1.06 -0.44 -3.82
C HIS A 82 1.32 -1.57 -4.83
N VAL A 83 1.94 -2.66 -4.42
CA VAL A 83 2.02 -3.90 -5.23
C VAL A 83 0.68 -4.40 -5.78
N VAL A 84 -0.41 -4.25 -5.03
CA VAL A 84 -1.75 -4.63 -5.49
C VAL A 84 -2.23 -3.68 -6.57
N HIS A 85 -1.83 -2.40 -6.51
CA HIS A 85 -2.10 -1.46 -7.60
C HIS A 85 -1.42 -1.89 -8.90
N HIS A 86 -0.20 -2.44 -8.85
CA HIS A 86 0.44 -3.01 -10.05
C HIS A 86 -0.25 -4.27 -10.55
N GLN A 87 -0.57 -5.17 -9.64
CA GLN A 87 -1.21 -6.45 -9.97
C GLN A 87 -2.64 -6.26 -10.50
N TYR A 88 -3.34 -5.25 -9.99
CA TYR A 88 -4.76 -4.99 -10.24
C TYR A 88 -5.05 -3.49 -10.44
N PRO A 89 -4.53 -2.82 -11.48
CA PRO A 89 -4.59 -1.36 -11.62
C PRO A 89 -6.01 -0.80 -11.80
N GLY A 90 -6.99 -1.65 -12.07
CA GLY A 90 -8.40 -1.29 -12.24
C GLY A 90 -9.27 -1.45 -11.00
N VAL A 91 -8.76 -1.99 -9.88
CA VAL A 91 -9.57 -2.21 -8.67
C VAL A 91 -9.71 -0.92 -7.87
N HIS A 92 -10.83 -0.78 -7.17
CA HIS A 92 -10.97 0.30 -6.21
C HIS A 92 -10.05 0.03 -5.01
N TRP A 93 -9.36 1.07 -4.56
CA TRP A 93 -8.37 1.00 -3.47
C TRP A 93 -8.89 0.41 -2.17
N SER A 94 -10.19 0.51 -1.88
CA SER A 94 -10.82 -0.12 -0.71
C SER A 94 -10.63 -1.64 -0.68
N THR A 95 -10.40 -2.25 -1.85
CA THR A 95 -10.24 -3.69 -2.03
C THR A 95 -8.78 -4.14 -1.90
N HIS A 96 -7.81 -3.22 -1.93
CA HIS A 96 -6.39 -3.56 -1.89
C HIS A 96 -6.00 -4.46 -0.71
N PRO A 97 -6.42 -4.16 0.55
CA PRO A 97 -6.04 -5.01 1.69
C PRO A 97 -6.56 -6.44 1.54
N LYS A 98 -7.78 -6.63 1.02
CA LYS A 98 -8.37 -7.95 0.80
C LYS A 98 -7.62 -8.74 -0.27
N LEU A 99 -7.33 -8.12 -1.41
CA LEU A 99 -6.57 -8.77 -2.50
C LEU A 99 -5.16 -9.14 -2.04
N MET A 100 -4.53 -8.24 -1.30
CA MET A 100 -3.22 -8.51 -0.74
C MET A 100 -3.20 -9.75 0.16
N MET A 101 -4.23 -9.96 0.99
CA MET A 101 -4.35 -11.18 1.79
C MET A 101 -4.49 -12.43 0.94
N GLN A 102 -5.35 -12.38 -0.07
CA GLN A 102 -5.63 -13.53 -0.93
C GLN A 102 -4.35 -14.02 -1.61
N HIS A 103 -3.44 -13.10 -1.91
CA HIS A 103 -2.18 -13.39 -2.59
C HIS A 103 -0.95 -13.27 -1.66
N ALA A 104 -1.14 -13.15 -0.33
CA ALA A 104 -0.03 -13.05 0.62
C ALA A 104 0.87 -14.29 0.57
N ALA A 105 0.29 -15.48 0.38
CA ALA A 105 1.05 -16.72 0.19
C ALA A 105 1.92 -16.71 -1.07
N ALA A 106 1.55 -15.93 -2.10
CA ALA A 106 2.32 -15.80 -3.33
C ALA A 106 3.64 -15.03 -3.13
N TYR A 107 3.76 -14.22 -2.07
CA TYR A 107 5.04 -13.67 -1.63
C TYR A 107 6.02 -14.79 -1.25
N GLY A 108 5.52 -15.95 -0.81
CA GLY A 108 6.34 -17.08 -0.37
C GLY A 108 7.38 -16.69 0.69
N ASP A 109 8.54 -17.36 0.64
CA ASP A 109 9.72 -17.02 1.46
C ASP A 109 10.64 -15.98 0.79
N LYS A 110 10.14 -15.28 -0.23
CA LYS A 110 10.96 -14.41 -1.08
C LYS A 110 11.13 -13.03 -0.46
N VAL A 111 12.27 -12.41 -0.75
CA VAL A 111 12.61 -11.08 -0.25
C VAL A 111 12.12 -10.01 -1.24
N GLY A 112 10.92 -9.48 -1.03
CA GLY A 112 10.35 -8.33 -1.75
C GLY A 112 10.76 -6.98 -1.16
N SER A 113 10.13 -5.90 -1.63
CA SER A 113 10.30 -4.53 -1.12
C SER A 113 9.24 -4.23 -0.05
N VAL A 114 9.32 -4.97 1.05
CA VAL A 114 8.37 -4.88 2.17
C VAL A 114 9.00 -4.14 3.35
N PHE A 115 8.29 -3.13 3.86
CA PHE A 115 8.71 -2.26 4.96
C PHE A 115 7.69 -2.28 6.10
N TYR A 116 8.10 -1.89 7.30
CA TYR A 116 7.27 -1.86 8.50
C TYR A 116 7.40 -0.55 9.27
N GLY A 117 6.29 -0.05 9.82
CA GLY A 117 6.26 1.05 10.78
C GLY A 117 6.80 2.35 10.20
N THR A 118 6.45 2.65 8.95
CA THR A 118 6.94 3.82 8.21
C THR A 118 5.83 4.38 7.31
N HIS A 119 6.19 5.34 6.46
CA HIS A 119 5.34 5.87 5.40
C HIS A 119 6.22 6.35 4.23
N THR A 120 5.64 6.47 3.04
CA THR A 120 6.38 6.81 1.81
C THR A 120 7.16 8.12 1.89
N PHE A 121 6.64 9.16 2.55
CA PHE A 121 7.40 10.41 2.74
C PHE A 121 8.65 10.24 3.62
N GLU A 122 8.59 9.40 4.67
CA GLU A 122 9.76 9.10 5.49
C GLU A 122 10.78 8.32 4.66
N MET A 123 10.33 7.32 3.92
CA MET A 123 11.20 6.58 2.99
C MET A 123 11.84 7.51 1.95
N LEU A 124 11.09 8.44 1.36
CA LEU A 124 11.62 9.46 0.45
C LEU A 124 12.76 10.24 1.10
N ALA A 125 12.53 10.76 2.32
CA ALA A 125 13.53 11.52 3.06
C ALA A 125 14.79 10.68 3.34
N LEU A 126 14.63 9.44 3.80
CA LEU A 126 15.76 8.54 4.08
C LEU A 126 16.57 8.22 2.82
N ILE A 127 15.91 8.00 1.68
CA ILE A 127 16.60 7.75 0.40
C ILE A 127 17.36 8.99 -0.07
N LEU A 128 16.72 10.16 -0.05
CA LEU A 128 17.33 11.42 -0.50
C LEU A 128 18.52 11.84 0.38
N LEU A 129 18.44 11.58 1.69
CA LEU A 129 19.51 11.83 2.65
C LEU A 129 20.57 10.72 2.67
N ALA A 130 20.39 9.66 1.87
CA ALA A 130 21.23 8.46 1.84
C ALA A 130 21.40 7.76 3.21
N ASP A 131 20.40 7.87 4.08
CA ASP A 131 20.36 7.21 5.40
C ASP A 131 19.78 5.79 5.27
N TYR A 132 20.58 4.93 4.64
CA TYR A 132 20.16 3.55 4.34
C TYR A 132 20.13 2.64 5.56
N ASP A 133 20.89 2.97 6.61
CA ASP A 133 20.83 2.27 7.88
C ASP A 133 19.44 2.39 8.50
N LYS A 134 18.89 3.61 8.59
CA LYS A 134 17.50 3.80 9.07
C LYS A 134 16.45 3.26 8.10
N LEU A 135 16.73 3.26 6.80
CA LEU A 135 15.80 2.63 5.84
C LEU A 135 15.78 1.10 6.02
N ALA A 136 16.94 0.49 6.28
CA ALA A 136 17.06 -0.92 6.63
C ALA A 136 16.39 -1.24 7.97
N ASP A 137 16.39 -0.31 8.94
CA ASP A 137 15.59 -0.44 10.15
C ASP A 137 14.09 -0.54 9.86
N ARG A 138 13.61 -0.12 8.69
CA ARG A 138 12.20 -0.31 8.28
C ARG A 138 11.99 -1.51 7.39
N PHE A 139 13.06 -2.12 6.90
CA PHE A 139 12.96 -3.27 6.00
C PHE A 139 12.57 -4.53 6.77
N VAL A 140 11.61 -5.27 6.20
CA VAL A 140 11.25 -6.62 6.65
C VAL A 140 11.35 -7.63 5.53
N GLY A 141 11.31 -7.19 4.27
CA GLY A 141 11.58 -7.99 3.08
C GLY A 141 10.54 -9.07 2.77
N ARG A 142 9.70 -9.46 3.71
CA ARG A 142 8.71 -10.53 3.52
C ARG A 142 7.35 -10.15 4.06
N MET A 143 6.32 -10.75 3.46
CA MET A 143 4.95 -10.63 3.95
C MET A 143 4.71 -11.62 5.10
N PRO A 144 4.31 -11.18 6.30
CA PRO A 144 3.92 -12.10 7.36
C PRO A 144 2.53 -12.71 7.10
N PRO A 145 2.26 -13.93 7.59
CA PRO A 145 1.02 -14.65 7.31
C PRO A 145 -0.24 -13.98 7.88
N ASN A 146 -0.12 -13.12 8.89
CA ASN A 146 -1.21 -12.41 9.56
C ASN A 146 -1.33 -10.92 9.18
N ALA A 147 -0.70 -10.49 8.07
CA ALA A 147 -0.49 -9.06 7.78
C ALA A 147 -1.76 -8.18 7.79
N ALA A 148 -2.89 -8.66 7.29
CA ALA A 148 -4.08 -7.81 7.19
C ALA A 148 -4.96 -7.75 8.44
N ALA A 149 -4.88 -8.76 9.32
CA ALA A 149 -5.64 -8.72 10.57
C ALA A 149 -5.02 -7.72 11.57
N GLU A 150 -3.72 -7.47 11.46
CA GLU A 150 -2.96 -6.72 12.46
C GLU A 150 -2.20 -5.52 11.88
N LEU A 151 -1.61 -5.61 10.68
CA LEU A 151 -0.63 -4.63 10.20
C LEU A 151 -1.19 -3.58 9.23
N PHE A 152 -2.15 -3.91 8.36
CA PHE A 152 -2.72 -2.92 7.43
C PHE A 152 -3.75 -1.98 8.07
N THR A 153 -4.28 -2.36 9.23
CA THR A 153 -5.21 -1.55 10.03
C THR A 153 -4.50 -0.73 11.11
N CYS A 154 -3.19 -0.94 11.27
CA CYS A 154 -2.39 -0.29 12.29
C CYS A 154 -2.00 1.11 11.81
N GLY A 155 -2.54 2.14 12.48
CA GLY A 155 -2.19 3.54 12.23
C GLY A 155 -1.01 4.00 13.08
N THR A 156 -0.59 5.27 12.91
CA THR A 156 0.55 5.88 13.64
C THR A 156 0.55 5.62 15.14
N HIS A 157 -0.63 5.64 15.77
CA HIS A 157 -0.78 5.51 17.22
C HIS A 157 -0.81 4.06 17.71
N ASP A 158 -1.00 3.11 16.80
CA ASP A 158 -1.15 1.69 17.12
C ASP A 158 0.08 0.87 16.70
N LYS A 159 1.15 1.54 16.20
CA LYS A 159 2.37 0.88 15.69
C LYS A 159 3.08 -0.02 16.70
N ASP A 160 2.91 0.25 17.98
CA ASP A 160 3.48 -0.53 19.09
C ASP A 160 2.51 -1.62 19.59
N ALA A 161 1.26 -1.60 19.12
CA ALA A 161 0.24 -2.60 19.47
C ALA A 161 0.45 -3.93 18.74
N VAL A 162 1.27 -3.94 17.68
CA VAL A 162 1.57 -5.13 16.88
C VAL A 162 3.06 -5.43 16.92
N ALA A 163 3.38 -6.72 17.07
CA ALA A 163 4.76 -7.16 17.03
C ALA A 163 5.36 -6.93 15.64
N ARG A 164 6.54 -6.32 15.59
CA ARG A 164 7.29 -6.14 14.36
C ARG A 164 7.54 -7.49 13.66
N PRO A 165 7.26 -7.62 12.35
CA PRO A 165 7.59 -8.82 11.59
C PRO A 165 9.10 -9.09 11.56
N THR A 166 9.49 -10.37 11.57
CA THR A 166 10.88 -10.76 11.44
C THR A 166 11.40 -10.57 10.01
N CYS A 167 12.64 -10.10 9.89
CA CYS A 167 13.35 -9.98 8.62
C CYS A 167 14.14 -11.26 8.33
N PRO A 168 14.11 -11.82 7.11
CA PRO A 168 14.86 -13.03 6.77
C PRO A 168 16.36 -12.77 6.55
N VAL A 169 16.76 -11.50 6.40
CA VAL A 169 18.14 -11.07 6.22
C VAL A 169 18.60 -10.23 7.40
N SER A 170 19.91 -10.20 7.64
CA SER A 170 20.52 -9.31 8.62
C SER A 170 20.37 -7.83 8.20
N HIS A 171 20.61 -6.93 9.16
CA HIS A 171 20.54 -5.48 8.89
C HIS A 171 21.57 -5.04 7.84
N ASP A 172 22.82 -5.49 7.95
CA ASP A 172 23.88 -5.19 6.98
C ASP A 172 23.52 -5.70 5.57
N GLU A 173 22.94 -6.90 5.47
CA GLU A 173 22.45 -7.44 4.19
C GLU A 173 21.28 -6.61 3.64
N ALA A 174 20.37 -6.14 4.49
CA ALA A 174 19.27 -5.26 4.08
C ALA A 174 19.80 -3.92 3.54
N VAL A 175 20.80 -3.32 4.20
CA VAL A 175 21.45 -2.08 3.74
C VAL A 175 22.05 -2.28 2.34
N GLU A 176 22.80 -3.36 2.13
CA GLU A 176 23.42 -3.64 0.83
C GLU A 176 22.39 -3.99 -0.25
N LEU A 177 21.33 -4.72 0.09
CA LEU A 177 20.22 -5.02 -0.80
C LEU A 177 19.48 -3.74 -1.25
N ILE A 178 19.17 -2.85 -0.30
CA ILE A 178 18.53 -1.56 -0.58
C ILE A 178 19.36 -0.71 -1.54
N LYS A 179 20.68 -0.60 -1.29
CA LYS A 179 21.61 0.10 -2.19
C LYS A 179 21.63 -0.55 -3.58
N GLY A 180 21.62 -1.88 -3.63
CA GLY A 180 21.55 -2.67 -4.85
C GLY A 180 20.30 -2.34 -5.67
N ARG A 181 19.13 -2.29 -5.02
CA ARG A 181 17.84 -2.06 -5.68
C ARG A 181 17.59 -0.63 -6.11
N LEU A 182 18.08 0.34 -5.34
CA LEU A 182 17.97 1.76 -5.70
C LEU A 182 18.88 2.13 -6.90
N ARG A 183 19.85 1.29 -7.24
CA ARG A 183 20.97 1.69 -8.09
C ARG A 183 20.58 2.17 -9.49
N ALA A 184 19.50 1.63 -10.03
CA ALA A 184 19.07 1.89 -11.40
C ALA A 184 18.49 3.30 -11.58
N ILE A 185 17.93 3.88 -10.51
CA ILE A 185 17.18 5.14 -10.59
C ILE A 185 17.64 6.20 -9.56
N TRP A 186 18.57 5.85 -8.67
CA TRP A 186 19.12 6.74 -7.66
C TRP A 186 20.65 6.70 -7.68
N TRP A 187 21.28 7.87 -7.50
CA TRP A 187 22.73 8.05 -7.55
C TRP A 187 23.43 7.94 -6.19
N GLY A 188 22.72 7.56 -5.13
CA GLY A 188 23.29 7.46 -3.79
C GLY A 188 24.38 6.39 -3.63
N PRO A 189 24.89 6.21 -2.39
CA PRO A 189 25.91 5.22 -2.08
C PRO A 189 25.59 3.83 -2.66
N ARG A 190 26.57 3.22 -3.33
CA ARG A 190 26.41 1.93 -4.00
C ARG A 190 26.71 0.78 -3.04
N ALA A 191 26.08 -0.36 -3.31
CA ALA A 191 26.41 -1.60 -2.61
C ALA A 191 27.89 -1.95 -2.84
N LYS A 192 28.59 -2.32 -1.76
CA LYS A 192 29.96 -2.84 -1.77
C LYS A 192 30.00 -4.23 -2.40
N HIS A 193 28.97 -5.03 -2.12
CA HIS A 193 28.82 -6.37 -2.67
C HIS A 193 27.44 -6.48 -3.30
N THR A 194 27.40 -6.56 -4.62
CA THR A 194 26.19 -7.02 -5.31
C THR A 194 26.20 -8.54 -5.23
N ASP A 195 25.84 -9.10 -4.07
CA ASP A 195 25.73 -10.55 -3.97
C ASP A 195 24.55 -10.97 -4.87
N ALA A 196 24.83 -11.72 -5.91
CA ALA A 196 23.82 -12.23 -6.84
C ALA A 196 22.83 -13.19 -6.16
N LYS A 197 23.07 -13.53 -4.88
CA LYS A 197 22.11 -14.21 -4.00
C LYS A 197 21.06 -13.28 -3.39
N LEU A 198 21.39 -12.00 -3.24
CA LEU A 198 20.50 -10.97 -2.69
C LEU A 198 19.64 -10.32 -3.79
N LEU A 199 20.17 -10.22 -5.01
CA LEU A 199 19.41 -9.86 -6.21
C LEU A 199 18.86 -11.11 -6.89
N SER A 200 17.62 -11.05 -7.33
CA SER A 200 16.82 -12.23 -7.63
C SER A 200 17.16 -12.84 -8.98
N LYS A 201 17.83 -14.01 -8.94
CA LYS A 201 17.71 -15.02 -10.01
C LYS A 201 16.83 -16.21 -9.62
N GLU A 202 16.50 -16.34 -8.33
CA GLU A 202 15.68 -17.43 -7.78
C GLU A 202 14.42 -16.93 -7.05
N CYS A 203 14.27 -15.61 -6.90
CA CYS A 203 13.12 -14.98 -6.24
C CYS A 203 11.99 -14.61 -7.22
N GLY A 204 12.18 -14.76 -8.52
CA GLY A 204 11.13 -14.56 -9.52
C GLY A 204 10.28 -15.81 -9.70
N GLN A 205 9.03 -15.75 -9.28
CA GLN A 205 8.05 -16.32 -10.19
C GLN A 205 7.95 -15.20 -11.21
N ALA A 206 8.17 -15.51 -12.48
CA ALA A 206 7.51 -14.73 -13.51
C ALA A 206 6.01 -14.88 -13.24
N PHE A 207 5.46 -14.08 -12.33
CA PHE A 207 4.04 -13.98 -12.17
C PHE A 207 3.59 -13.16 -13.36
N THR A 208 3.22 -13.87 -14.42
CA THR A 208 2.22 -13.40 -15.36
C THR A 208 1.18 -12.65 -14.57
N ARG A 209 1.11 -11.32 -14.79
CA ARG A 209 -0.10 -10.47 -14.76
C ARG A 209 -1.28 -11.28 -14.25
N ALA A 210 -1.85 -10.98 -13.08
CA ALA A 210 -2.94 -11.75 -12.48
C ALA A 210 -4.02 -12.13 -13.52
N HIS A 211 -3.82 -13.25 -14.23
CA HIS A 211 -4.56 -13.58 -15.45
C HIS A 211 -5.94 -14.14 -15.07
N GLU A 212 -6.12 -14.38 -13.77
CA GLU A 212 -7.38 -14.65 -13.08
C GLU A 212 -8.38 -13.49 -13.23
N TRP A 213 -7.90 -12.24 -13.43
CA TRP A 213 -8.75 -11.06 -13.59
C TRP A 213 -9.60 -11.12 -14.87
N ASP A 214 -9.02 -11.57 -15.99
CA ASP A 214 -9.71 -11.65 -17.27
C ASP A 214 -10.68 -12.84 -17.35
N GLN A 215 -10.53 -13.82 -16.44
CA GLN A 215 -11.36 -15.04 -16.43
C GLN A 215 -12.51 -15.01 -15.43
N SER A 216 -12.46 -14.16 -14.39
CA SER A 216 -13.45 -14.19 -13.30
C SER A 216 -14.76 -13.46 -13.60
N GLY A 217 -14.84 -12.64 -14.67
CA GLY A 217 -16.05 -11.93 -15.07
C GLY A 217 -16.65 -11.00 -14.00
N ALA A 218 -15.96 -10.80 -12.87
CA ALA A 218 -16.49 -10.21 -11.65
C ALA A 218 -16.18 -8.71 -11.54
N ILE A 219 -16.18 -8.00 -12.66
CA ILE A 219 -16.02 -6.54 -12.69
C ILE A 219 -17.38 -5.92 -12.99
N GLY A 220 -18.14 -5.71 -11.93
CA GLY A 220 -19.16 -4.69 -11.84
C GLY A 220 -18.99 -4.00 -10.50
N TRP A 221 -19.44 -2.75 -10.39
CA TRP A 221 -19.92 -2.25 -9.10
C TRP A 221 -20.71 -3.39 -8.46
N GLU A 222 -20.32 -3.87 -7.28
CA GLU A 222 -21.12 -4.87 -6.59
C GLU A 222 -22.54 -4.31 -6.52
N THR A 223 -23.43 -4.78 -7.40
CA THR A 223 -24.85 -4.74 -7.11
C THR A 223 -24.97 -5.75 -6.00
N GLU A 224 -24.78 -5.24 -4.79
CA GLU A 224 -25.09 -5.90 -3.55
C GLU A 224 -26.59 -6.18 -3.58
N THR A 225 -27.00 -7.21 -4.31
CA THR A 225 -28.20 -7.97 -3.99
C THR A 225 -27.86 -8.82 -2.77
N GLN A 226 -27.56 -8.16 -1.65
CA GLN A 226 -27.91 -8.71 -0.36
C GLN A 226 -29.42 -8.91 -0.42
N ALA A 227 -29.88 -10.15 -0.23
CA ALA A 227 -31.30 -10.43 -0.10
C ALA A 227 -31.83 -9.56 1.04
N ARG A 228 -32.59 -8.53 0.70
CA ARG A 228 -33.30 -7.69 1.66
C ARG A 228 -34.56 -8.43 2.06
N ASP A 229 -34.91 -8.35 3.35
CA ASP A 229 -36.20 -8.86 3.78
C ASP A 229 -37.35 -8.06 3.13
N ALA A 230 -38.59 -8.49 3.32
CA ALA A 230 -39.77 -7.80 2.79
C ALA A 230 -39.93 -6.33 3.29
N LYS A 231 -39.05 -5.86 4.20
CA LYS A 231 -39.02 -4.51 4.75
C LYS A 231 -37.78 -3.71 4.33
N GLY A 232 -36.89 -4.27 3.49
CA GLY A 232 -35.75 -3.56 2.94
C GLY A 232 -34.52 -3.47 3.85
N LEU A 233 -34.48 -4.22 4.96
CA LEU A 233 -33.32 -4.31 5.85
C LEU A 233 -32.39 -5.45 5.40
N PRO A 234 -31.06 -5.34 5.63
CA PRO A 234 -30.12 -6.42 5.35
C PRO A 234 -30.49 -7.65 6.18
N ALA A 235 -30.64 -8.81 5.54
CA ALA A 235 -30.95 -10.05 6.23
C ALA A 235 -29.82 -10.39 7.22
N ALA A 236 -30.18 -10.70 8.46
CA ALA A 236 -29.22 -11.10 9.48
C ALA A 236 -28.42 -12.31 8.98
N ALA A 237 -27.09 -12.23 9.04
CA ALA A 237 -26.21 -13.33 8.68
C ALA A 237 -26.57 -14.57 9.52
N GLU A 238 -26.77 -15.72 8.86
CA GLU A 238 -26.96 -16.97 9.58
C GLU A 238 -25.72 -17.26 10.45
N PRO A 239 -25.90 -17.70 11.70
CA PRO A 239 -24.78 -18.07 12.54
C PRO A 239 -24.05 -19.27 11.94
N SER A 240 -22.74 -19.12 11.78
CA SER A 240 -21.84 -20.18 11.31
C SER A 240 -22.01 -21.46 12.16
N PRO A 241 -22.14 -22.65 11.55
CA PRO A 241 -22.39 -23.88 12.29
C PRO A 241 -21.10 -24.27 13.05
N GLY A 242 -21.04 -23.93 14.34
CA GLY A 242 -19.93 -24.39 15.19
C GLY A 242 -19.71 -23.65 16.51
N ALA A 243 -20.38 -22.53 16.78
CA ALA A 243 -20.12 -21.73 17.98
C ALA A 243 -21.32 -21.74 18.94
N ASP A 244 -21.58 -22.85 19.63
CA ASP A 244 -22.34 -22.78 20.88
C ASP A 244 -21.98 -23.90 21.86
N LYS A 245 -21.13 -23.58 22.85
CA LYS A 245 -21.24 -24.11 24.21
C LYS A 245 -20.79 -23.04 25.22
N PRO A 246 -21.68 -22.53 26.09
CA PRO A 246 -21.29 -21.56 27.11
C PRO A 246 -20.42 -22.20 28.20
N ARG A 247 -19.24 -21.63 28.42
CA ARG A 247 -18.31 -22.01 29.49
C ARG A 247 -18.90 -21.56 30.83
N ARG A 248 -19.52 -22.47 31.58
CA ARG A 248 -20.00 -22.24 32.96
C ARG A 248 -18.84 -21.75 33.85
N ARG A 249 -18.94 -20.52 34.33
CA ARG A 249 -18.07 -19.95 35.38
C ARG A 249 -18.41 -20.65 36.70
N LYS A 250 -17.52 -21.53 37.19
CA LYS A 250 -17.59 -22.07 38.56
C LYS A 250 -17.14 -20.96 39.52
N THR A 251 -18.08 -20.43 40.29
CA THR A 251 -17.80 -19.75 41.55
C THR A 251 -17.54 -20.81 42.62
N SER A 252 -16.36 -20.81 43.24
CA SER A 252 -16.11 -21.55 44.48
C SER A 252 -16.03 -20.56 45.64
N HIS A 253 -16.99 -20.64 46.53
CA HIS A 253 -16.90 -20.19 47.93
C HIS A 253 -16.98 -21.43 48.83
N ALA A 254 -16.50 -21.24 50.06
CA ALA A 254 -16.38 -22.15 51.21
C ALA A 254 -15.07 -22.98 51.18
N ASP A 255 -14.18 -22.91 52.18
CA ASP A 255 -14.35 -22.61 53.61
C ASP A 255 -13.32 -21.59 54.16
#